data_AF-A0A838ZSB1-F1
#
_entry.id   AF-A0A838ZSB1-F1
#
_cell.length_a   1.000
_cell.length_b   1.000
_cell.length_c   1.000
_cell.angle_alpha   90.00
_cell.angle_beta   90.00
_cell.angle_gamma   90.00
#
_symmetry.space_group_name_H-M   'P 1'
#
loop_
_entity.id
_entity.type
_entity.pdbx_description
1 polymer ?
#
loop_
_entity_poly.entity_id
_entity_poly.type
_entity_poly.pdbx_seq_one_letter_code
_entity_poly.pdbx_strand_id
1 'polypeptide(L)'
;METGIYYVKDSRESSTVQLEYKDYNNLISILNIDTVAVCEQKDFKKINVDISGYSKNHVTIYIELTQEGTNKFSEATEKSIGKKLAILSNGKIISAPFVNEKITGGKLNISGNFTISEAEKIKNELTNKSEIK
;
A
#
# COMPACT_ATOMS: atom_id res chain seq x y z
N MET A 1 4.17 -8.33 -10.98
CA MET A 1 4.16 -7.00 -10.33
C MET A 1 4.77 -7.16 -8.96
N GLU A 2 5.75 -6.31 -8.65
CA GLU A 2 6.49 -6.38 -7.40
C GLU A 2 5.76 -5.68 -6.25
N THR A 3 6.24 -5.91 -5.04
CA THR A 3 5.77 -5.20 -3.84
C THR A 3 6.08 -3.71 -3.94
N GLY A 4 5.07 -2.87 -3.72
CA GLY A 4 5.22 -1.42 -3.86
C GLY A 4 3.91 -0.65 -3.84
N ILE A 5 4.02 0.65 -4.11
CA ILE A 5 2.90 1.59 -4.25
C ILE A 5 2.75 1.93 -5.74
N TYR A 6 1.53 1.89 -6.26
CA TYR A 6 1.22 2.06 -7.68
C TYR A 6 0.03 3.00 -7.87
N TYR A 7 0.00 3.67 -9.02
CA TYR A 7 -1.17 4.44 -9.42
C TYR A 7 -2.33 3.52 -9.79
N VAL A 8 -3.54 3.92 -9.41
CA VAL A 8 -4.79 3.36 -9.95
C VAL A 8 -5.27 4.27 -11.08
N LYS A 9 -5.53 3.70 -12.26
CA LYS A 9 -6.02 4.42 -13.45
C LYS A 9 -7.52 4.25 -13.62
N ASP A 10 -8.15 5.30 -14.11
CA ASP A 10 -9.60 5.32 -14.35
C ASP A 10 -9.99 4.39 -15.52
N SER A 11 -9.09 4.21 -16.49
CA SER A 11 -9.28 3.36 -17.67
C SER A 11 -8.17 2.33 -17.84
N ARG A 12 -8.48 1.27 -18.60
CA ARG A 12 -7.49 0.30 -19.06
C ARG A 12 -6.66 0.91 -20.20
N GLU A 13 -5.36 0.89 -20.02
CA GLU A 13 -4.34 1.36 -20.96
C GLU A 13 -3.29 0.26 -21.19
N SER A 14 -2.44 0.42 -22.21
CA SER A 14 -1.35 -0.53 -22.51
C SER A 14 -0.35 -0.70 -21.36
N SER A 15 -0.20 0.32 -20.52
CA SER A 15 0.67 0.35 -19.34
C SER A 15 -0.04 -0.14 -18.06
N THR A 16 -1.28 -0.63 -18.14
CA THR A 16 -2.04 -1.08 -16.97
C THR A 16 -2.29 -2.58 -16.96
N VAL A 17 -2.40 -3.14 -15.76
CA VAL A 17 -2.93 -4.48 -15.53
C VAL A 17 -4.18 -4.42 -14.68
N GLN A 18 -5.12 -5.34 -14.92
CA GLN A 18 -6.32 -5.46 -14.13
C GLN A 18 -6.08 -6.44 -12.98
N LEU A 19 -6.25 -5.97 -11.75
CA LEU A 19 -6.10 -6.78 -10.55
C LEU A 19 -7.37 -6.75 -9.72
N GLU A 20 -7.68 -7.89 -9.12
CA GLU A 20 -8.77 -8.02 -8.16
C GLU A 20 -8.38 -7.33 -6.84
N TYR A 21 -9.30 -6.54 -6.30
CA TYR A 21 -9.20 -5.90 -5.01
C TYR A 21 -10.44 -6.20 -4.19
N LYS A 22 -10.23 -6.80 -3.01
CA LYS A 22 -11.27 -7.04 -2.02
C LYS A 22 -11.16 -5.97 -0.93
N ASP A 23 -12.19 -5.15 -0.78
CA ASP A 23 -12.20 -4.08 0.21
C ASP A 23 -12.54 -4.58 1.63
N TYR A 24 -12.60 -3.65 2.59
CA TYR A 24 -12.93 -3.95 3.99
C TYR A 24 -14.36 -4.48 4.18
N ASN A 25 -15.27 -4.22 3.25
CA ASN A 25 -16.65 -4.73 3.26
C ASN A 25 -16.78 -6.09 2.56
N ASN A 26 -15.66 -6.73 2.19
CA ASN A 26 -15.61 -7.93 1.37
C ASN A 26 -16.15 -7.76 -0.06
N LEU A 27 -16.29 -6.53 -0.55
CA LEU A 27 -16.68 -6.27 -1.94
C LEU A 27 -15.48 -6.43 -2.85
N ILE A 28 -15.67 -7.19 -3.92
CA ILE A 28 -14.65 -7.43 -4.94
C ILE A 28 -14.82 -6.39 -6.05
N SER A 29 -13.73 -5.72 -6.40
CA SER A 29 -13.63 -4.77 -7.51
C SER A 29 -12.41 -5.10 -8.37
N ILE A 30 -12.46 -4.73 -9.65
CA ILE A 30 -11.28 -4.78 -10.53
C ILE A 30 -10.70 -3.37 -10.62
N LEU A 31 -9.40 -3.23 -10.31
CA LEU A 31 -8.68 -1.97 -10.43
C LEU A 31 -7.68 -2.04 -11.59
N ASN A 32 -7.56 -0.98 -12.38
CA ASN A 32 -6.50 -0.84 -13.39
C ASN A 32 -5.27 -0.25 -12.71
N ILE A 33 -4.22 -1.05 -12.55
CA ILE A 33 -3.00 -0.66 -11.85
C ILE A 33 -1.91 -0.37 -12.88
N ASP A 34 -1.25 0.77 -12.73
CA ASP A 34 -0.06 1.11 -13.53
C ASP A 34 1.03 0.04 -13.31
N THR A 35 1.72 -0.33 -14.38
CA THR A 35 2.77 -1.36 -14.32
C THR A 35 4.06 -0.86 -13.67
N VAL A 36 4.23 0.46 -13.58
CA VAL A 36 5.41 1.10 -12.97
C VAL A 36 5.12 1.49 -11.52
N ALA A 37 5.97 1.03 -10.61
CA ALA A 37 5.89 1.37 -9.20
C ALA A 37 6.25 2.84 -8.97
N VAL A 38 5.47 3.52 -8.14
CA VAL A 38 5.81 4.84 -7.58
C VAL A 38 6.86 4.67 -6.48
N CYS A 39 6.61 3.74 -5.57
CA CYS A 39 7.55 3.37 -4.52
C CYS A 39 7.73 1.86 -4.58
N GLU A 40 8.96 1.41 -4.53
CA GLU A 40 9.30 -0.01 -4.51
C GLU A 40 9.53 -0.48 -3.07
N GLN A 41 9.64 -1.79 -2.88
CA GLN A 41 9.94 -2.37 -1.55
C GLN A 41 11.19 -1.75 -0.90
N LYS A 42 12.23 -1.40 -1.67
CA LYS A 42 13.45 -0.74 -1.17
C LYS A 42 13.19 0.65 -0.57
N ASP A 43 12.08 1.27 -0.95
CA ASP A 43 11.69 2.60 -0.48
C ASP A 43 10.94 2.52 0.87
N PHE A 44 10.65 1.30 1.37
CA PHE A 44 10.07 1.07 2.70
C PHE A 44 11.19 0.93 3.74
N LYS A 45 11.25 1.87 4.68
CA LYS A 45 12.28 1.93 5.72
C LYS A 45 11.90 1.11 6.95
N LYS A 46 10.65 1.22 7.42
CA LYS A 46 10.19 0.54 8.63
C LYS A 46 8.72 0.19 8.53
N ILE A 47 8.36 -1.02 8.95
CA ILE A 47 6.97 -1.47 8.96
C ILE A 47 6.66 -2.00 10.37
N ASN A 48 5.61 -1.47 10.99
CA ASN A 48 5.14 -1.89 12.30
C ASN A 48 3.66 -2.26 12.23
N VAL A 49 3.26 -3.28 12.99
CA VAL A 49 1.86 -3.64 13.18
C VAL A 49 1.46 -3.14 14.56
N ASP A 50 0.36 -2.40 14.62
CA ASP A 50 -0.24 -1.93 15.85
C ASP A 50 -1.60 -2.62 16.06
N ILE A 51 -1.79 -3.12 17.26
CA ILE A 51 -2.97 -3.89 17.71
C ILE A 51 -3.67 -3.12 18.85
N SER A 52 -3.35 -1.83 19.03
CA SER A 52 -3.89 -0.98 20.11
C SER A 52 -5.33 -0.52 19.85
N GLY A 53 -6.27 -1.47 19.91
CA GLY A 53 -7.70 -1.19 20.03
C GLY A 53 -8.26 -1.82 21.30
N TYR A 54 -9.08 -1.08 22.05
CA TYR A 54 -9.91 -1.64 23.15
C TYR A 54 -10.80 -2.82 22.68
N SER A 55 -10.99 -2.95 21.36
CA SER A 55 -11.59 -4.11 20.69
C SER A 55 -10.51 -4.81 19.87
N LYS A 56 -10.30 -6.12 20.06
CA LYS A 56 -9.28 -6.99 19.43
C LYS A 56 -9.32 -7.08 17.88
N ASN A 57 -10.08 -6.23 17.21
CA ASN A 57 -10.48 -6.38 15.81
C ASN A 57 -9.99 -5.25 14.88
N HIS A 58 -9.24 -4.27 15.38
CA HIS A 58 -8.64 -3.23 14.54
C HIS A 58 -7.13 -3.36 14.56
N VAL A 59 -6.57 -3.82 13.43
CA VAL A 59 -5.13 -3.94 13.23
C VAL A 59 -4.70 -2.92 12.18
N THR A 60 -3.70 -2.12 12.51
CA THR A 60 -3.17 -1.07 11.63
C THR A 60 -1.71 -1.37 11.33
N ILE A 61 -1.34 -1.32 10.05
CA ILE A 61 0.05 -1.49 9.61
C ILE A 61 0.61 -0.11 9.28
N TYR A 62 1.61 0.34 10.03
CA TYR A 62 2.30 1.59 9.78
C TYR A 62 3.54 1.36 8.94
N ILE A 63 3.73 2.17 7.91
CA ILE A 63 4.89 2.16 7.02
C ILE A 63 5.56 3.52 7.09
N GLU A 64 6.86 3.51 7.39
CA GLU A 64 7.76 4.65 7.23
C GLU A 64 8.60 4.42 5.97
N LEU A 65 8.66 5.43 5.11
CA LEU A 65 9.42 5.42 3.87
C LEU A 65 10.85 5.91 4.11
N THR A 66 11.75 5.55 3.20
CA THR A 66 13.08 6.18 3.11
C THR A 66 12.95 7.64 2.66
N GLN A 67 14.04 8.41 2.69
CA GLN A 67 14.01 9.78 2.17
C GLN A 67 13.67 9.81 0.67
N GLU A 68 14.24 8.89 -0.11
CA GLU A 68 13.92 8.73 -1.54
C GLU A 68 12.45 8.38 -1.73
N GLY A 69 11.94 7.39 -0.98
CA GLY A 69 10.54 6.98 -1.01
C GLY A 69 9.58 8.11 -0.62
N THR A 70 9.96 8.90 0.39
CA THR A 70 9.18 10.06 0.86
C THR A 70 9.00 11.09 -0.26
N ASN A 71 10.05 11.39 -1.02
CA ASN A 71 9.96 12.34 -2.13
C ASN A 71 9.07 11.80 -3.25
N LYS A 72 9.26 10.55 -3.67
CA LYS A 72 8.42 9.90 -4.69
C LYS A 72 6.94 9.85 -4.28
N PHE A 73 6.68 9.46 -3.03
CA PHE A 73 5.33 9.35 -2.49
C PHE A 73 4.65 10.71 -2.35
N SER A 74 5.39 11.75 -1.96
CA SER A 74 4.90 13.13 -1.90
C SER A 74 4.44 13.63 -3.27
N GLU A 75 5.24 13.42 -4.31
CA GLU A 75 4.84 13.78 -5.69
C GLU A 75 3.64 12.97 -6.17
N ALA A 76 3.59 11.68 -5.85
CA ALA A 76 2.50 10.82 -6.28
C ALA A 76 1.18 11.14 -5.58
N THR A 77 1.22 11.47 -4.29
CA THR A 77 0.03 11.87 -3.55
C THR A 77 -0.51 13.21 -4.05
N GLU A 78 0.36 14.17 -4.36
CA GLU A 78 -0.03 15.43 -5.01
C GLU A 78 -0.75 15.20 -6.35
N LYS A 79 -0.23 14.30 -7.19
CA LYS A 79 -0.83 13.95 -8.49
C LYS A 79 -2.11 13.11 -8.37
N SER A 80 -2.35 12.50 -7.21
CA SER A 80 -3.43 11.54 -6.99
C SER A 80 -4.52 12.05 -6.05
N ILE A 81 -4.56 13.35 -5.73
CA ILE A 81 -5.63 13.92 -4.91
C ILE A 81 -7.01 13.58 -5.52
N GLY A 82 -7.90 12.99 -4.71
CA GLY A 82 -9.21 12.49 -5.13
C GLY A 82 -9.18 11.13 -5.85
N LYS A 83 -7.99 10.54 -6.06
CA LYS A 83 -7.78 9.24 -6.70
C LYS A 83 -7.19 8.22 -5.71
N LYS A 84 -7.19 6.95 -6.11
CA LYS A 84 -6.61 5.87 -5.32
C LYS A 84 -5.13 5.68 -5.62
N LEU A 85 -4.36 5.36 -4.58
CA LEU A 85 -3.04 4.74 -4.71
C LEU A 85 -3.13 3.32 -4.18
N ALA A 86 -2.66 2.34 -4.94
CA ALA A 86 -2.70 0.94 -4.56
C ALA A 86 -1.38 0.50 -3.92
N ILE A 87 -1.48 -0.23 -2.83
CA ILE A 87 -0.36 -0.90 -2.18
C ILE A 87 -0.45 -2.38 -2.54
N LEU A 88 0.59 -2.88 -3.19
CA LEU A 88 0.67 -4.24 -3.70
C LEU A 88 1.74 -5.03 -2.94
N SER A 89 1.46 -6.33 -2.78
CA SER A 89 2.44 -7.34 -2.37
C SER A 89 2.22 -8.59 -3.20
N ASN A 90 3.31 -9.15 -3.75
CA ASN A 90 3.27 -10.40 -4.52
C ASN A 90 2.17 -10.42 -5.61
N GLY A 91 2.00 -9.31 -6.32
CA GLY A 91 0.99 -9.14 -7.38
C GLY A 91 -0.46 -9.02 -6.91
N LYS A 92 -0.71 -8.87 -5.60
CA LYS A 92 -2.06 -8.69 -5.02
C LYS A 92 -2.19 -7.31 -4.41
N ILE A 93 -3.37 -6.70 -4.56
CA ILE A 93 -3.69 -5.42 -3.93
C ILE A 93 -4.05 -5.69 -2.47
N ILE A 94 -3.25 -5.15 -1.55
CA ILE A 94 -3.54 -5.21 -0.10
C ILE A 94 -4.47 -4.07 0.30
N SER A 95 -4.26 -2.88 -0.27
CA SER A 95 -5.04 -1.69 0.05
C SER A 95 -5.02 -0.70 -1.11
N ALA A 96 -6.10 0.07 -1.28
CA ALA A 96 -6.20 1.09 -2.31
C ALA A 96 -6.97 2.33 -1.80
N PRO A 97 -6.43 3.07 -0.81
CA PRO A 97 -7.11 4.22 -0.23
C PRO A 97 -7.16 5.40 -1.21
N PHE A 98 -8.17 6.25 -1.02
CA PHE A 98 -8.20 7.57 -1.66
C PHE A 98 -7.17 8.49 -1.02
N VAL A 99 -6.45 9.23 -1.86
CA VAL A 99 -5.56 10.29 -1.43
C VAL A 99 -6.38 11.57 -1.28
N ASN A 100 -6.40 12.13 -0.07
CA ASN A 100 -7.17 13.35 0.22
C ASN A 100 -6.30 14.61 0.14
N GLU A 101 -5.00 14.48 0.39
CA GLU A 101 -4.04 15.58 0.39
C GLU A 101 -2.63 15.07 0.05
N LYS A 102 -1.73 15.99 -0.25
CA LYS A 102 -0.31 15.69 -0.46
C LYS A 102 0.34 15.25 0.85
N ILE A 103 1.05 14.11 0.84
CA ILE A 103 1.69 13.55 2.03
C ILE A 103 3.21 13.73 1.91
N THR A 104 3.76 14.67 2.68
CA THR A 104 5.20 14.99 2.68
C THR A 104 5.99 14.30 3.79
N GLY A 105 5.31 13.71 4.78
CA GLY A 105 5.93 13.16 5.99
C GLY A 105 6.53 11.76 5.86
N GLY A 106 6.42 11.12 4.70
CA GLY A 106 6.99 9.79 4.46
C GLY A 106 6.39 8.67 5.30
N LYS A 107 5.20 8.89 5.88
CA LYS A 107 4.52 7.94 6.73
C LYS A 107 3.13 7.69 6.18
N LEU A 108 2.75 6.42 6.15
CA LEU A 108 1.41 5.99 5.80
C LEU A 108 0.97 4.83 6.70
N ASN A 109 -0.34 4.61 6.75
CA ASN A 109 -0.90 3.47 7.42
C ASN A 109 -1.82 2.70 6.48
N ILE A 110 -1.86 1.39 6.69
CA ILE A 110 -2.81 0.48 6.06
C ILE A 110 -3.75 0.04 7.15
N SER A 111 -5.00 0.47 7.04
CA SER A 111 -6.09 0.05 7.92
C SER A 111 -6.99 -0.91 7.16
N GLY A 112 -7.52 -1.93 7.84
CA GLY A 112 -8.42 -2.91 7.25
C GLY A 112 -8.92 -3.92 8.27
N ASN A 113 -9.86 -4.77 7.84
CA ASN A 113 -10.37 -5.89 8.63
C ASN A 113 -9.41 -7.08 8.60
N PHE A 114 -8.14 -6.84 8.94
CA PHE A 114 -7.12 -7.88 9.02
C PHE A 114 -7.21 -8.61 10.34
N THR A 115 -7.06 -9.93 10.31
CA THR A 115 -6.63 -10.67 11.50
C THR A 115 -5.19 -10.30 11.86
N ILE A 116 -4.81 -10.50 13.11
CA ILE A 116 -3.41 -10.29 13.57
C ILE A 116 -2.43 -11.11 12.70
N SER A 117 -2.78 -12.35 12.38
CA SER A 117 -1.95 -13.22 11.54
C SER A 117 -1.80 -12.70 10.11
N GLU A 118 -2.85 -12.12 9.52
CA GLU A 118 -2.78 -11.52 8.19
C GLU A 118 -1.95 -10.25 8.19
N ALA A 119 -2.08 -9.41 9.23
CA ALA A 119 -1.28 -8.20 9.35
C ALA A 119 0.22 -8.49 9.51
N GLU A 120 0.59 -9.47 10.34
CA GLU A 120 1.98 -9.92 10.46
C GLU A 120 2.49 -10.54 9.16
N LYS A 121 1.65 -11.28 8.42
CA LYS A 121 2.02 -11.79 7.10
C LYS A 121 2.29 -10.64 6.13
N ILE A 122 1.40 -9.65 6.04
CA ILE A 122 1.58 -8.47 5.19
C ILE A 122 2.87 -7.74 5.57
N LYS A 123 3.10 -7.48 6.85
CA LYS A 123 4.35 -6.87 7.33
C LYS A 123 5.58 -7.62 6.82
N ASN A 124 5.58 -8.95 6.94
CA ASN A 124 6.70 -9.78 6.48
C ASN A 124 6.89 -9.76 4.96
N GLU A 125 5.82 -9.60 4.19
CA GLU A 125 5.88 -9.47 2.73
C GLU A 125 6.34 -8.08 2.27
N LEU A 126 5.94 -7.04 2.99
CA LEU A 126 6.33 -5.67 2.71
C LEU A 126 7.76 -5.37 3.18
N THR A 127 8.24 -6.06 4.21
CA THR A 127 9.61 -5.90 4.71
C THR A 127 10.59 -6.48 3.70
N ASN A 128 11.61 -5.70 3.35
CA ASN A 128 12.71 -6.19 2.55
C ASN A 128 13.46 -7.27 3.36
N LYS A 129 13.31 -8.55 2.97
CA LYS A 129 13.85 -9.70 3.70
C LYS A 129 15.37 -9.89 3.55
N SER A 130 16.10 -8.88 3.09
CA SER A 130 17.57 -8.90 3.01
C SER A 130 18.30 -8.83 4.37
N GLU A 131 17.60 -8.89 5.51
CA GLU A 131 18.21 -8.95 6.85
C GLU A 131 17.86 -10.23 7.64
N ILE A 132 17.96 -11.40 7.00
CA ILE A 132 18.18 -12.65 7.75
C ILE A 132 19.40 -13.37 7.19
N LYS A 133 20.54 -13.03 7.80
CA LYS A 133 21.89 -13.64 7.76
C LYS A 133 22.68 -13.61 6.46
#